data_AF-A0A961XWL6-F1
#
_entry.id   AF-A0A961XWL6-F1
#
_cell.length_a   1.000
_cell.length_b   1.000
_cell.length_c   1.000
_cell.angle_alpha   90.00
_cell.angle_beta   90.00
_cell.angle_gamma   90.00
#
_symmetry.space_group_name_H-M   'P 1'
#
loop_
_entity.id
_entity.type
_entity.pdbx_description
1 polymer ?
#
loop_
_entity_poly.entity_id
_entity_poly.type
_entity_poly.pdbx_seq_one_letter_code
_entity_poly.pdbx_strand_id
1 'polypeptide(L)' 'MSATIVVGAGQAAAAFAAKLRELQPDRAIKIIGEEPVLTYQRPTLTKKYMTGEMSLDRLLLLPANWF' A
#
# COMPACT_ATOMS: atom_id res chain seq x y z
N MET A 1 22.73 -0.28 11.67
CA MET A 1 21.30 -0.04 11.40
C MET A 1 20.86 -0.99 10.29
N SER A 2 19.86 -1.83 10.54
CA SER A 2 19.28 -2.73 9.53
C SER A 2 18.01 -2.12 8.96
N ALA A 3 17.86 -2.14 7.64
CA ALA A 3 16.63 -1.73 6.96
C ALA A 3 15.73 -2.96 6.72
N THR A 4 14.43 -2.75 6.66
CA THR A 4 13.47 -3.78 6.21
C THR A 4 13.10 -3.51 4.76
N ILE A 5 13.33 -4.49 3.88
CA ILE A 5 12.95 -4.43 2.47
C ILE A 5 11.72 -5.31 2.27
N VAL A 6 10.67 -4.74 1.68
CA VAL A 6 9.43 -5.44 1.35
C VAL A 6 9.31 -5.50 -0.17
N VAL A 7 9.19 -6.71 -0.72
CA VAL A 7 8.98 -6.93 -2.15
C VAL A 7 7.50 -7.21 -2.38
N GLY A 8 6.88 -6.40 -3.24
CA GLY A 8 5.44 -6.31 -3.46
C GLY A 8 4.83 -5.11 -2.74
N ALA A 9 4.05 -4.31 -3.45
CA ALA A 9 3.34 -3.13 -2.94
C ALA A 9 1.82 -3.35 -2.82
N GLY A 10 1.43 -4.57 -2.44
CA GLY A 10 0.02 -4.95 -2.25
C GLY A 10 -0.52 -4.64 -0.85
N GLN A 11 -1.76 -5.06 -0.59
CA GLN A 11 -2.41 -4.84 0.72
C GLN A 11 -1.60 -5.41 1.90
N ALA A 12 -0.98 -6.58 1.70
CA ALA A 12 -0.13 -7.20 2.72
C ALA A 12 1.07 -6.32 3.11
N ALA A 13 1.70 -5.67 2.13
CA ALA A 13 2.83 -4.78 2.38
C ALA A 13 2.42 -3.53 3.15
N ALA A 14 1.27 -2.93 2.81
CA ALA A 14 0.73 -1.80 3.55
C ALA A 14 0.43 -2.17 5.02
N ALA A 15 -0.26 -3.29 5.26
CA ALA A 15 -0.57 -3.76 6.60
C ALA A 15 0.70 -4.06 7.41
N PHE A 16 1.68 -4.71 6.80
CA PHE A 16 2.98 -4.98 7.41
C PHE A 16 3.74 -3.69 7.77
N ALA A 17 3.85 -2.75 6.82
CA ALA A 17 4.59 -1.51 7.03
C ALA A 17 3.93 -0.64 8.13
N ALA A 18 2.60 -0.55 8.15
CA ALA A 18 1.87 0.13 9.21
C ALA A 18 2.17 -0.49 10.58
N LYS A 19 2.08 -1.82 10.69
CA LYS A 19 2.34 -2.50 11.95
C LYS A 19 3.80 -2.40 12.39
N LEU A 20 4.74 -2.46 11.44
CA LEU A 20 6.16 -2.30 11.73
C LEU A 20 6.47 -0.87 12.20
N ARG A 21 5.84 0.16 11.64
CA ARG A 21 6.02 1.54 12.09
C ARG A 21 5.51 1.76 13.52
N GLU A 22 4.40 1.13 13.90
CA GLU A 22 3.90 1.15 15.29
C GLU A 22 4.89 0.51 16.28
N LEU A 23 5.49 -0.63 15.89
CA LEU A 23 6.38 -1.40 16.77
C LEU A 23 7.83 -0.89 16.77
N GLN A 24 8.28 -0.34 15.66
CA GLN A 24 9.65 0.14 15.44
C GLN A 24 9.62 1.48 14.67
N PRO A 25 9.32 2.60 15.35
CA PRO A 25 9.10 3.91 14.73
C PRO A 25 10.28 4.42 13.90
N ASP A 26 11.51 4.08 14.31
CA ASP A 26 12.74 4.57 13.65
C ASP A 26 13.31 3.59 12.61
N ARG A 27 12.65 2.43 12.42
CA ARG A 27 13.13 1.43 11.45
C ARG A 27 12.98 1.98 10.03
N ALA A 28 14.06 1.96 9.26
CA ALA A 28 13.99 2.24 7.84
C ALA A 28 13.23 1.11 7.12
N ILE A 29 12.21 1.48 6.34
CA ILE A 29 11.37 0.55 5.57
C ILE A 29 11.43 0.99 4.11
N LYS A 30 11.71 0.05 3.20
CA LYS A 30 11.64 0.28 1.75
C LYS A 30 10.69 -0.74 1.13
N ILE A 31 9.65 -0.24 0.47
CA ILE A 31 8.68 -1.07 -0.26
C ILE A 31 9.00 -0.97 -1.74
N ILE A 32 9.09 -2.10 -2.42
CA ILE A 32 9.38 -2.19 -3.85
C ILE A 32 8.16 -2.82 -4.53
N GLY A 33 7.47 -2.04 -5.34
CA GLY A 33 6.37 -2.49 -6.18
C GLY A 33 6.76 -2.46 -7.66
N GLU A 34 6.22 -3.39 -8.44
CA GLU A 34 6.32 -3.38 -9.90
C GLU A 34 5.33 -2.41 -10.54
N GLU A 35 4.16 -2.22 -9.92
CA GLU A 35 3.08 -1.40 -10.44
C GLU A 35 3.34 0.09 -10.18
N PRO A 36 3.13 0.99 -11.17
CA PRO A 36 3.38 2.43 -11.03
C PRO A 36 2.22 3.16 -10.31
N VAL A 37 1.54 2.47 -9.40
CA VAL A 37 0.40 2.98 -8.63
C VAL A 37 0.58 2.71 -7.15
N LEU A 38 0.05 3.60 -6.32
CA LEU A 38 0.05 3.40 -4.87
C LEU A 38 -0.80 2.19 -4.47
N THR A 39 -0.52 1.64 -3.30
CA THR A 39 -1.22 0.47 -2.77
C THR A 39 -2.73 0.69 -2.75
N TYR A 40 -3.49 -0.24 -3.34
CA TYR A 40 -4.94 -0.12 -3.53
C TYR A 40 -5.70 -1.41 -3.20
N GLN A 41 -7.03 -1.35 -3.14
CA GLN A 41 -7.89 -2.49 -2.86
C GLN A 41 -8.22 -3.32 -4.11
N ARG A 42 -7.57 -4.49 -4.24
CA ARG A 42 -7.84 -5.44 -5.34
C ARG A 42 -9.28 -5.98 -5.39
N PRO A 43 -9.98 -6.31 -4.29
CA PRO A 43 -11.34 -6.85 -4.34
C PRO A 43 -12.39 -5.92 -4.96
N THR A 44 -12.10 -4.62 -5.01
CA THR A 44 -13.00 -3.58 -5.52
C THR A 44 -12.82 -3.37 -7.02
N LEU A 45 -11.71 -3.84 -7.60
CA LEU A 45 -11.44 -3.77 -9.03
C LEU A 45 -12.52 -4.44 -9.86
N THR A 46 -12.99 -5.62 -9.46
CA THR A 46 -14.01 -6.40 -10.19
C THR A 46 -15.45 -5.98 -9.85
N LYS A 47 -15.65 -4.91 -9.08
CA LYS A 47 -16.97 -4.43 -8.66
C LYS A 47 -17.14 -2.95 -9.03
N LYS A 48 -17.22 -2.07 -8.04
CA LYS A 48 -17.50 -0.64 -8.17
C LYS A 48 -16.51 0.11 -9.06
N TYR A 49 -15.25 -0.35 -9.14
CA TYR A 49 -14.28 0.24 -10.06
C TYR A 49 -14.59 -0.15 -11.51
N MET A 50 -14.90 -1.42 -11.78
CA MET A 50 -15.29 -1.90 -13.11
C MET A 50 -16.61 -1.30 -13.60
N THR A 51 -17.54 -0.96 -12.70
CA THR A 51 -18.79 -0.26 -13.06
C THR A 51 -18.63 1.25 -13.21
N GLY A 52 -17.45 1.81 -12.93
CA GLY A 52 -17.18 3.25 -13.02
C GLY A 52 -17.75 4.08 -11.85
N GLU A 53 -18.34 3.44 -10.85
CA GLU A 53 -18.89 4.10 -9.65
C GLU A 53 -17.79 4.58 -8.68
N MET A 54 -16.53 4.21 -8.92
CA MET A 54 -15.40 4.53 -8.06
C MET A 54 -14.16 4.91 -8.86
N SER A 55 -13.56 6.04 -8.50
CA SER A 55 -12.29 6.52 -9.02
C SER A 55 -11.10 5.79 -8.39
N LEU A 56 -9.94 5.84 -9.06
CA LEU A 56 -8.70 5.20 -8.58
C LEU A 56 -8.24 5.75 -7.22
N ASP A 57 -8.38 7.05 -7.02
CA ASP A 57 -8.09 7.77 -5.76
C ASP A 57 -8.90 7.23 -4.57
N ARG A 58 -10.15 6.78 -4.78
CA ARG A 58 -10.96 6.12 -3.76
C ARG A 58 -10.61 4.65 -3.55
N LEU A 59 -9.87 4.04 -4.48
CA LEU A 59 -9.41 2.65 -4.42
C LEU A 59 -8.13 2.52 -3.57
N LEU A 60 -7.36 3.60 -3.43
CA LEU A 60 -6.10 3.61 -2.69
C LEU A 60 -6.34 3.26 -1.21
N LEU A 61 -5.49 2.39 -0.67
CA LEU A 61 -5.52 1.98 0.73
C LEU A 61 -4.92 3.04 1.65
N LEU A 62 -3.91 3.74 1.15
CA LEU A 62 -3.15 4.73 1.89
C LEU A 62 -2.98 5.97 1.00
N PRO A 63 -3.09 7.19 1.57
CA PRO A 63 -2.83 8.41 0.84
C PRO A 63 -1.34 8.56 0.54
N ALA A 64 -0.99 9.33 -0.49
CA ALA A 64 0.40 9.52 -0.91
C ALA A 64 1.30 10.09 0.20
N ASN A 65 0.74 10.94 1.07
CA ASN A 65 1.46 11.57 2.20
C ASN A 65 1.71 10.64 3.39
N TRP A 66 1.26 9.38 3.32
CA TRP A 66 1.55 8.38 4.35
C TRP A 66 2.95 7.78 4.22
N PHE A 67 3.49 7.74 3.00
CA PHE A 67 4.80 7.15 2.67
C PHE A 67 5.92 8.17 2.85
#